data_AF-U3TS58-F1
#
_entry.id   AF-U3TS58-F1
#
_cell.length_a   1.000
_cell.length_b   1.000
_cell.length_c   1.000
_cell.angle_alpha   90.00
_cell.angle_beta   90.00
_cell.angle_gamma   90.00
#
_symmetry.space_group_name_H-M   'P 1'
#
loop_
_entity.id
_entity.type
_entity.pdbx_description
1 polymer ?
#
loop_
_entity_poly.entity_id
_entity_poly.type
_entity_poly.pdbx_seq_one_letter_code
_entity_poly.pdbx_strand_id
1 'polypeptide(L)' 'MAIRPESIQLCAPQAGIAATILSHSLLGNVIRYRVLANQVELSVDVLNRSVADLHLAGMQIGLQLEMSTLRQVA' A
#
# COMPACT_ATOMS: atom_id res chain seq x y z
N MET A 1 11.53 11.85 6.39
CA MET A 1 10.42 11.88 5.42
C MET A 1 9.38 10.89 5.90
N ALA A 2 8.23 11.35 6.40
CA ALA A 2 7.15 10.45 6.79
C ALA A 2 6.05 10.55 5.74
N ILE A 3 5.80 9.46 5.02
CA ILE A 3 4.65 9.36 4.14
C ILE A 3 3.49 8.87 5.00
N ARG A 4 2.36 9.58 4.95
CA ARG A 4 1.16 9.18 5.65
C ARG A 4 0.55 7.94 4.95
N PRO A 5 0.34 6.80 5.65
CA PRO A 5 -0.09 5.54 5.02
C PRO A 5 -1.39 5.65 4.23
N GLU A 6 -2.31 6.53 4.65
CA GLU A 6 -3.62 6.73 4.03
C GLU A 6 -3.57 7.35 2.62
N SER A 7 -2.38 7.77 2.19
CA SER A 7 -2.13 8.45 0.92
C SER A 7 -1.65 7.55 -0.21
N ILE A 8 -1.50 6.26 0.08
CA ILE A 8 -0.96 5.28 -0.84
C ILE A 8 -2.12 4.38 -1.27
N GLN A 9 -2.41 4.35 -2.57
CA GLN A 9 -3.42 3.48 -3.13
C GLN A 9 -2.76 2.31 -3.85
N LEU A 10 -3.36 1.13 -3.69
CA LEU A 10 -3.01 -0.06 -4.47
C LEU A 10 -3.69 0.02 -5.83
N CYS A 11 -2.93 -0.25 -6.89
CA CYS A 11 -3.41 -0.29 -8.25
C CYS A 11 -2.78 -1.46 -9.01
N ALA A 12 -3.17 -1.65 -10.27
CA ALA A 12 -2.55 -2.65 -11.13
C ALA A 12 -1.03 -2.40 -11.26
N PRO A 13 -0.19 -3.44 -11.39
CA PRO A 13 1.27 -3.32 -11.49
C PRO A 13 1.76 -2.32 -12.55
N GLN A 14 0.99 -2.13 -13.62
CA GLN A 14 1.33 -1.25 -14.74
C GLN A 14 0.93 0.22 -14.50
N ALA A 15 0.18 0.52 -13.43
CA ALA A 15 -0.46 1.81 -13.21
C ALA A 15 0.20 2.66 -12.11
N GLY A 16 1.35 2.25 -11.57
CA GLY A 16 2.03 2.93 -10.48
C GLY A 16 3.45 2.45 -10.24
N ILE A 17 4.01 2.79 -9.08
CA ILE A 17 5.33 2.31 -8.66
C ILE A 17 5.23 0.81 -8.38
N ALA A 18 6.04 0.01 -9.07
CA ALA A 18 6.05 -1.44 -8.88
C ALA A 18 6.41 -1.80 -7.43
N ALA A 19 5.59 -2.65 -6.82
CA ALA A 19 5.78 -3.14 -5.48
C ALA A 19 5.36 -4.60 -5.34
N THR A 20 5.84 -5.25 -4.28
CA THR A 20 5.48 -6.63 -3.94
C THR A 20 4.86 -6.67 -2.55
N ILE A 21 3.74 -7.39 -2.40
CA ILE A 21 3.15 -7.64 -1.08
C ILE A 21 4.07 -8.58 -0.29
N LEU A 22 4.49 -8.16 0.91
CA LEU A 22 5.25 -8.99 1.84
C LEU A 22 4.32 -9.75 2.79
N SER A 23 3.33 -9.03 3.34
CA SER A 23 2.33 -9.59 4.23
C SER A 23 1.12 -8.66 4.34
N HIS A 24 0.05 -9.14 4.97
CA HIS A 24 -1.09 -8.32 5.33
C HIS A 24 -1.58 -8.67 6.74
N SER A 25 -2.22 -7.72 7.42
CA SER A 25 -2.96 -7.95 8.66
C SER A 25 -4.33 -7.28 8.60
N LEU A 26 -5.31 -7.88 9.27
CA LEU A 26 -6.67 -7.34 9.36
C LEU A 26 -6.82 -6.57 10.67
N LEU A 27 -7.13 -5.28 10.57
CA LEU A 27 -7.34 -4.35 11.67
C LEU A 27 -8.79 -3.85 11.63
N GLY A 28 -9.74 -4.69 12.04
CA GLY A 28 -11.17 -4.39 11.92
C GLY A 28 -11.62 -4.31 10.46
N ASN A 29 -12.02 -3.11 9.99
CA ASN A 29 -12.41 -2.87 8.60
C ASN A 29 -11.25 -2.38 7.71
N VAL A 30 -10.02 -2.37 8.21
CA VAL A 30 -8.82 -1.99 7.45
C VAL A 30 -7.94 -3.23 7.26
N ILE A 31 -7.40 -3.41 6.06
CA ILE A 31 -6.30 -4.32 5.78
C ILE A 31 -5.03 -3.48 5.70
N ARG A 32 -4.06 -3.79 6.56
CA ARG A 32 -2.73 -3.19 6.50
C ARG A 32 -1.81 -4.12 5.71
N TYR A 33 -1.35 -3.65 4.56
CA TYR A 33 -0.35 -4.33 3.75
C TYR A 33 1.05 -3.84 4.11
N ARG A 34 1.99 -4.77 4.26
CA ARG A 34 3.43 -4.48 4.18
C ARG A 34 3.87 -4.76 2.75
N VAL A 35 4.49 -3.79 2.11
CA VAL A 35 4.88 -3.85 0.70
C VAL A 35 6.32 -3.42 0.52
N LEU A 36 7.03 -4.05 -0.42
CA LEU A 36 8.39 -3.67 -0.82
C LEU A 36 8.34 -2.95 -2.15
N ALA A 37 8.79 -1.70 -2.19
CA ALA A 37 8.91 -0.89 -3.40
C ALA A 37 10.28 -0.22 -3.43
N ASN A 38 11.04 -0.36 -4.51
CA ASN A 38 12.37 0.25 -4.65
C ASN A 38 13.30 0.04 -3.44
N GLN A 39 13.35 -1.19 -2.89
CA GLN A 39 14.12 -1.54 -1.68
C GLN A 39 13.68 -0.83 -0.38
N VAL A 40 12.51 -0.18 -0.39
CA VAL A 40 11.89 0.46 0.77
C VAL A 40 10.65 -0.32 1.18
N GLU A 41 10.53 -0.63 2.46
CA GLU A 41 9.34 -1.24 3.02
C GLU A 41 8.34 -0.16 3.44
N LEU A 42 7.10 -0.31 2.97
CA LEU A 42 6.00 0.62 3.22
C LEU A 42 4.84 -0.12 3.88
N SER A 43 4.12 0.58 4.76
CA SER A 43 2.84 0.13 5.28
C SER A 43 1.71 0.91 4.58
N VAL A 44 0.74 0.18 4.04
CA VAL A 44 -0.37 0.73 3.26
C VAL A 44 -1.69 0.23 3.84
N ASP A 45 -2.56 1.16 4.24
CA ASP A 45 -3.85 0.84 4.85
C ASP A 45 -4.97 0.97 3.80
N VAL A 46 -5.70 -0.13 3.58
CA VAL A 46 -6.81 -0.19 2.62
C VAL A 46 -8.08 -0.59 3.35
N LEU A 47 -9.20 0.07 3.03
CA LEU A 47 -10.49 -0.34 3.58
C LEU A 47 -10.90 -1.71 3.03
N ASN A 48 -11.27 -2.62 3.92
CA ASN A 48 -11.79 -3.95 3.62
C ASN A 48 -13.24 -3.84 3.11
N ARG A 49 -13.40 -3.45 1.84
CA ARG A 49 -14.71 -3.31 1.19
C ARG A 49 -15.15 -4.61 0.50
N SER A 50 -14.22 -5.53 0.25
CA SER A 50 -14.45 -6.84 -0.37
C SER A 50 -13.27 -7.76 -0.06
N VAL A 51 -13.55 -8.93 0.55
CA VAL A 51 -12.51 -9.94 0.89
C VAL A 51 -12.02 -10.68 -0.35
N ALA A 52 -12.80 -10.66 -1.45
CA ALA A 52 -12.43 -11.31 -2.70
C ALA A 52 -11.23 -10.65 -3.40
N ASP A 53 -10.91 -9.41 -3.04
CA ASP A 53 -9.83 -8.61 -3.64
C ASP A 53 -8.58 -8.56 -2.76
N LEU A 54 -8.42 -9.53 -1.87
CA LEU A 54 -7.32 -9.56 -0.90
C LEU A 54 -6.01 -9.97 -1.57
N HIS A 55 -4.99 -9.10 -1.46
CA HIS A 55 -3.71 -9.35 -2.09
C HIS A 55 -2.82 -10.25 -1.22
N LEU A 56 -2.35 -11.35 -1.80
CA LEU A 56 -1.51 -12.32 -1.10
C LEU A 56 -0.04 -11.93 -1.13
N ALA A 57 0.73 -12.45 -0.18
CA ALA A 57 2.19 -12.30 -0.17
C ALA A 57 2.81 -12.83 -1.48
N GLY A 58 3.78 -12.10 -2.02
CA GLY A 58 4.42 -12.38 -3.31
C GLY A 58 3.69 -11.80 -4.53
N MET A 59 2.46 -11.28 -4.36
CA MET A 59 1.75 -10.63 -5.47
C MET A 59 2.42 -9.30 -5.83
N GLN A 60 2.61 -9.08 -7.14
CA GLN A 60 3.03 -7.78 -7.67
C GLN A 60 1.83 -6.85 -7.78
N ILE A 61 2.05 -5.59 -7.41
CA ILE A 61 1.07 -4.52 -7.39
C ILE A 61 1.73 -3.20 -7.84
N GLY A 62 0.91 -2.21 -8.16
CA GLY A 62 1.34 -0.82 -8.32
C GLY A 62 0.96 0.01 -7.10
N LEU A 63 1.81 0.95 -6.72
CA LEU A 63 1.51 1.97 -5.72
C LEU A 63 1.32 3.33 -6.40
N GLN A 64 0.19 3.96 -6.15
CA GLN A 64 -0.03 5.37 -6.48
C GLN A 64 0.09 6.20 -5.20
N LEU A 65 0.97 7.19 -5.22
CA LEU A 65 1.05 8.19 -4.17
C LEU A 65 0.24 9.40 -4.60
N GLU A 66 -0.71 9.79 -3.75
CA GLU A 66 -1.35 11.09 -3.90
C GLU A 66 -0.37 12.18 -3.44
N MET A 67 0.25 12.89 -4.37
CA MET A 67 1.29 13.89 -4.04
C MET A 67 0.75 15.05 -3.19
N SER A 68 -0.57 15.27 -3.17
CA SER A 68 -1.27 16.28 -2.37
C SER A 68 -1.16 16.04 -0.86
N THR A 69 -0.84 14.84 -0.41
CA THR A 69 -0.88 14.45 0.99
C THR A 69 0.51 14.25 1.63
N LEU A 70 1.58 14.28 0.82
CA LEU A 70 2.97 14.30 1.27
C LEU A 70 3.20 15.54 2.14
N ARG A 71 3.22 15.34 3.47
CA ARG A 71 3.65 16.34 4.43
C ARG A 71 5.01 15.98 4.97
N GLN A 72 5.96 16.90 4.82
CA GLN A 72 7.22 16.85 5.54
C GLN A 72 6.95 17.16 7.01
N VAL A 73 7.11 16.17 7.88
CA VAL A 73 7.33 16.41 9.32
C VAL A 73 8.82 16.64 9.51
N ALA A 74 9.14 17.86 9.93
CA ALA A 74 10.47 18.28 10.38
C ALA A 74 10.66 17.90 11.85
#